data_AF-A0A8B6H7Z4-F1
#
_entry.id   AF-A0A8B6H7Z4-F1
#
_cell.length_a   1.000
_cell.length_b   1.000
_cell.length_c   1.000
_cell.angle_alpha   90.00
_cell.angle_beta   90.00
_cell.angle_gamma   90.00
#
_symmetry.space_group_name_H-M   'P 1'
#
loop_
_entity.id
_entity.type
_entity.pdbx_description
1 polymer ?
#
loop_
_entity_poly.entity_id
_entity_poly.type
_entity_poly.pdbx_seq_one_letter_code
_entity_poly.pdbx_strand_id
1 'polypeptide(L)'
;GENGSVWEPSDYDRVCFRHFITGQKSNDQENPDYVPSLHMGTIDMHTDGPQRFARYERYQKRDDDGKTAAVALQELSLNVPPTPEKPSVHDNCIKTIASLRLENQQLYTELNRLQVENTHLKTELLNLKFEDSAVATDSKTTFYTGIPSKALFMWVLSFCTTVLPSSRVVSPKGVLLCLLIKLRLNLHLEDIAFRLNISKTTVSDILNQGLPALAKKLNFLVQWPDKDSLIKNMPVIFKKTYPRCVSIIDCFEVFINRPGHLTARAQTWSNYKHHNTIKFFVSITPTGAISI
;
A
#
# COMPACT_ATOMS: atom_id res chain seq x y z
N GLY A 1 -0.67 -34.98 2.75
CA GLY A 1 -0.63 -34.54 1.34
C GLY A 1 0.14 -35.52 0.50
N GLU A 2 0.25 -35.31 -0.82
CA GLU A 2 0.94 -36.21 -1.79
C GLU A 2 2.38 -36.59 -1.42
N ASN A 3 2.98 -35.92 -0.42
CA ASN A 3 4.33 -36.17 0.08
C ASN A 3 4.37 -36.80 1.49
N GLY A 4 3.26 -37.35 1.99
CA GLY A 4 3.18 -37.95 3.34
C GLY A 4 3.23 -36.95 4.50
N SER A 5 3.21 -35.64 4.23
CA SER A 5 3.10 -34.60 5.25
C SER A 5 1.71 -34.55 5.86
N VAL A 6 1.64 -34.23 7.16
CA VAL A 6 0.40 -33.87 7.86
C VAL A 6 -0.22 -32.69 7.13
N TRP A 7 -1.48 -32.83 6.73
CA TRP A 7 -2.21 -31.77 6.05
C TRP A 7 -2.72 -30.76 7.08
N GLU A 8 -2.44 -29.47 6.85
CA GLU A 8 -2.95 -28.36 7.66
C GLU A 8 -3.84 -27.47 6.77
N PRO A 9 -5.08 -27.15 7.19
CA PRO A 9 -5.97 -26.28 6.43
C PRO A 9 -5.52 -24.81 6.47
N SER A 10 -5.65 -24.13 5.33
CA SER A 10 -5.51 -22.70 5.10
C SER A 10 -6.87 -21.98 5.14
N ASP A 11 -6.86 -20.65 5.24
CA ASP A 11 -8.08 -19.81 5.21
C ASP A 11 -8.90 -19.95 3.90
N TYR A 12 -8.31 -20.52 2.85
CA TYR A 12 -8.95 -20.73 1.55
C TYR A 12 -9.51 -22.13 1.36
N ASP A 13 -9.23 -23.05 2.29
CA ASP A 13 -9.79 -24.39 2.24
C ASP A 13 -11.30 -24.35 2.49
N ARG A 14 -12.02 -25.28 1.85
CA ARG A 14 -13.48 -25.36 1.89
C ARG A 14 -13.89 -26.78 2.21
N VAL A 15 -14.81 -26.90 3.16
CA VAL A 15 -15.47 -28.17 3.48
C VAL A 15 -16.81 -28.21 2.75
N CYS A 16 -17.06 -29.27 1.99
CA CYS A 16 -18.30 -29.40 1.24
C CYS A 16 -19.48 -29.79 2.14
N PHE A 17 -20.71 -29.57 1.66
CA PHE A 17 -21.95 -29.79 2.42
C PHE A 17 -22.10 -31.22 2.99
N ARG A 18 -21.49 -32.23 2.37
CA ARG A 18 -21.61 -33.66 2.75
C ARG A 18 -21.03 -34.00 4.12
N HIS A 19 -20.29 -33.08 4.72
CA HIS A 19 -19.68 -33.26 6.04
C HIS A 19 -20.56 -32.71 7.18
N PHE A 20 -21.72 -32.13 6.84
CA PHE A 20 -22.71 -31.58 7.78
C PHE A 20 -24.01 -32.38 7.71
N ILE A 21 -24.67 -32.53 8.85
CA ILE A 21 -25.92 -33.27 9.06
C ILE A 21 -27.06 -32.64 8.26
N THR A 22 -27.22 -31.31 8.29
CA THR A 22 -28.22 -30.58 7.48
C THR A 22 -27.69 -30.10 6.13
N GLY A 23 -26.46 -30.44 5.75
CA GLY A 23 -25.84 -29.96 4.52
C GLY A 23 -25.38 -28.50 4.53
N GLN A 24 -25.34 -27.84 5.70
CA GLN A 24 -24.83 -26.48 5.81
C GLN A 24 -24.18 -26.26 7.19
N LYS A 25 -23.18 -25.37 7.24
CA LYS A 25 -22.54 -24.97 8.49
C LYS A 25 -23.50 -24.13 9.33
N SER A 26 -23.57 -24.40 10.63
CA SER A 26 -24.18 -23.50 11.61
C SER A 26 -23.15 -22.56 12.25
N ASN A 27 -23.56 -21.34 12.60
CA ASN A 27 -22.75 -20.42 13.43
C ASN A 27 -23.10 -20.51 14.92
N ASP A 28 -24.10 -21.30 15.29
CA ASP A 28 -24.44 -21.60 16.69
C ASP A 28 -23.54 -22.72 17.21
N GLN A 29 -22.78 -22.45 18.27
CA GLN A 29 -21.81 -23.37 18.86
C GLN A 29 -22.45 -24.64 19.45
N GLU A 30 -23.72 -24.56 19.84
CA GLU A 30 -24.48 -25.70 20.37
C GLU A 30 -25.11 -26.57 19.27
N ASN A 31 -25.10 -26.09 18.02
CA ASN A 31 -25.65 -26.82 16.89
C ASN A 31 -24.69 -27.94 16.45
N PRO A 32 -25.19 -29.17 16.21
CA PRO A 32 -24.36 -30.29 15.73
C PRO A 32 -23.58 -30.02 14.44
N ASP A 33 -24.03 -29.07 13.62
CA ASP A 33 -23.38 -28.64 12.36
C ASP A 33 -22.44 -27.44 12.51
N TYR A 34 -22.12 -27.03 13.74
CA TYR A 34 -21.05 -26.06 13.99
C TYR A 34 -19.68 -26.56 13.53
N VAL A 35 -19.42 -27.87 13.69
CA VAL A 35 -18.20 -28.55 13.27
C VAL A 35 -18.56 -29.69 12.30
N PRO A 36 -17.90 -29.79 11.12
CA PRO A 36 -18.11 -30.90 10.22
C PRO A 36 -17.77 -32.23 10.91
N SER A 37 -18.67 -33.20 10.83
CA SER A 37 -18.55 -34.45 11.61
C SER A 37 -18.87 -35.73 10.83
N LEU A 38 -19.42 -35.62 9.62
CA LEU A 38 -19.69 -36.76 8.75
C LEU A 38 -18.50 -37.02 7.80
N HIS A 39 -18.20 -38.30 7.52
CA HIS A 39 -17.22 -38.73 6.50
C HIS A 39 -15.80 -38.16 6.67
N MET A 40 -15.28 -38.07 7.89
CA MET A 40 -13.97 -37.46 8.21
C MET A 40 -12.75 -38.40 8.06
N GLY A 41 -12.92 -39.59 7.49
CA GLY A 41 -11.83 -40.44 7.00
C GLY A 41 -11.07 -41.28 8.05
N THR A 42 -11.29 -41.10 9.34
CA THR A 42 -10.85 -42.02 10.39
C THR A 42 -11.99 -42.96 10.76
N ILE A 43 -11.69 -44.28 10.80
CA ILE A 43 -12.50 -45.44 11.26
C ILE A 43 -13.94 -45.06 11.59
N ASP A 44 -14.91 -45.56 10.81
CA ASP A 44 -16.36 -45.37 10.97
C ASP A 44 -16.84 -45.57 12.41
N MET A 45 -16.64 -44.55 13.24
CA MET A 45 -17.43 -44.33 14.42
C MET A 45 -18.77 -43.92 13.86
N HIS A 46 -19.78 -44.77 14.02
CA HIS A 46 -21.18 -44.44 13.77
C HIS A 46 -21.49 -43.09 14.44
N THR A 47 -21.33 -42.01 13.70
CA THR A 47 -21.71 -40.68 14.14
C THR A 47 -23.20 -40.64 13.86
N ASP A 48 -23.99 -40.92 14.91
CA ASP A 48 -25.44 -40.81 14.83
C ASP A 48 -25.85 -39.33 14.80
N GLY A 49 -25.50 -38.66 13.69
CA GLY A 49 -25.82 -37.28 13.38
C GLY A 49 -27.31 -36.97 13.55
N PRO A 50 -28.22 -37.84 13.04
CA PRO A 50 -29.65 -37.68 13.27
C PRO A 50 -30.04 -37.63 14.76
N GLN A 51 -29.48 -38.50 15.61
CA GLN A 51 -29.76 -38.46 17.04
C GLN A 51 -29.22 -37.21 17.75
N ARG A 52 -28.04 -36.73 17.36
CA ARG A 52 -27.46 -35.48 17.88
C ARG A 52 -28.33 -34.28 17.50
N PHE A 53 -28.82 -34.25 16.27
CA PHE A 53 -29.73 -33.22 15.80
C PHE A 53 -31.08 -33.26 16.54
N ALA A 54 -31.67 -34.43 16.71
CA ALA A 54 -32.89 -34.60 17.51
C ALA A 54 -32.70 -34.23 18.99
N ARG A 55 -31.47 -34.32 19.53
CA ARG A 55 -31.16 -33.84 20.89
C ARG A 55 -31.12 -32.31 20.93
N TYR A 56 -30.52 -31.67 19.94
CA TYR A 56 -30.49 -30.21 19.81
C TYR A 56 -31.89 -29.62 19.62
N GLU A 57 -32.74 -30.22 18.79
CA GLU A 57 -34.14 -29.78 18.63
C GLU A 57 -34.94 -29.89 19.95
N ARG A 58 -34.72 -30.96 20.73
CA ARG A 58 -35.32 -31.10 22.05
C ARG A 58 -34.80 -30.07 23.05
N TYR A 59 -33.53 -29.69 22.95
CA TYR A 59 -32.94 -28.63 23.76
C TYR A 59 -33.57 -27.28 23.43
N GLN A 60 -33.66 -26.91 22.15
CA GLN A 60 -34.34 -25.67 21.73
C GLN A 60 -35.80 -25.63 22.19
N LYS A 61 -36.53 -26.74 22.04
CA LYS A 61 -37.93 -26.82 22.48
C LYS A 61 -38.08 -26.62 23.99
N ARG A 62 -37.16 -27.17 24.80
CA ARG A 62 -37.13 -26.96 26.26
C ARG A 62 -36.78 -25.52 26.63
N ASP A 63 -35.90 -24.88 25.87
CA ASP A 63 -35.53 -23.49 26.09
C ASP A 63 -36.72 -22.54 25.78
N ASP A 64 -37.46 -22.81 24.69
CA ASP A 64 -38.69 -22.07 24.36
C ASP A 64 -39.83 -22.35 25.35
N ASP A 65 -40.04 -23.61 25.76
CA ASP A 65 -41.01 -23.97 26.81
C ASP A 65 -40.61 -23.32 28.14
N GLY A 66 -39.31 -23.25 28.45
CA GLY A 66 -38.75 -22.61 29.63
C GLY A 66 -38.93 -21.09 29.62
N LYS A 67 -38.73 -20.44 28.47
CA LYS A 67 -39.03 -19.01 28.27
C LYS A 67 -40.51 -18.74 28.41
N THR A 68 -41.36 -19.59 27.85
CA THR A 68 -42.83 -19.47 27.93
C THR A 68 -43.32 -19.65 29.38
N ALA A 69 -42.76 -20.62 30.10
CA ALA A 69 -43.04 -20.83 31.52
C ALA A 69 -42.51 -19.69 32.38
N ALA A 70 -41.35 -19.12 32.06
CA ALA A 70 -40.80 -17.95 32.75
C ALA A 70 -41.68 -16.71 32.57
N VAL A 71 -42.21 -16.49 31.36
CA VAL A 71 -43.18 -15.42 31.08
C VAL A 71 -44.49 -15.64 31.85
N ALA A 72 -45.03 -16.86 31.86
CA ALA A 72 -46.24 -17.19 32.61
C ALA A 72 -46.06 -17.05 34.14
N LEU A 73 -44.89 -17.45 34.67
CA LEU A 73 -44.55 -17.26 36.09
C LEU A 73 -44.36 -15.78 36.45
N GLN A 74 -43.84 -14.97 35.53
CA GLN A 74 -43.71 -13.52 35.71
C GLN A 74 -45.08 -12.83 35.71
N GLU A 75 -46.03 -13.29 34.90
CA GLU A 75 -47.43 -12.83 34.95
C GLU A 75 -48.14 -13.24 36.25
N LEU A 76 -47.92 -14.46 36.74
CA LEU A 76 -48.47 -14.92 38.02
C LEU A 76 -47.85 -14.18 39.23
N SER A 77 -46.57 -13.79 39.14
CA SER A 77 -45.87 -13.04 40.19
C SER A 77 -46.41 -11.63 40.41
N LEU A 78 -47.18 -11.07 39.47
CA LEU A 78 -47.81 -9.75 39.62
C LEU A 78 -49.06 -9.78 40.51
N ASN A 79 -49.56 -10.96 40.91
CA ASN A 79 -50.80 -11.14 41.66
C ASN A 79 -50.64 -11.78 43.07
N VAL A 80 -49.42 -11.80 43.63
CA VAL A 80 -49.17 -12.43 44.95
C VAL A 80 -49.19 -11.38 46.09
N PRO A 81 -49.89 -11.62 47.22
CA PRO A 81 -49.84 -10.74 48.39
C PRO A 81 -48.44 -10.72 49.03
N PRO A 82 -48.02 -9.63 49.67
CA PRO A 82 -46.65 -9.49 50.16
C PRO A 82 -46.39 -10.48 51.30
N THR A 83 -45.31 -11.27 51.18
CA THR A 83 -44.78 -12.12 52.25
C THR A 83 -43.40 -11.64 52.69
N PRO A 84 -43.01 -11.88 53.96
CA PRO A 84 -41.88 -11.17 54.59
C PRO A 84 -40.53 -11.65 54.07
N GLU A 85 -39.67 -10.67 53.74
CA GLU A 85 -38.35 -10.83 53.15
C GLU A 85 -37.35 -11.58 54.07
N LYS A 86 -36.57 -12.49 53.48
CA LYS A 86 -35.28 -12.94 54.04
C LYS A 86 -34.15 -12.41 53.13
N PRO A 87 -33.10 -11.78 53.70
CA PRO A 87 -32.02 -11.18 52.92
C PRO A 87 -31.17 -12.31 52.32
N SER A 88 -31.25 -12.46 51.01
CA SER A 88 -30.71 -13.60 50.27
C SER A 88 -29.53 -13.16 49.43
N VAL A 89 -28.47 -13.97 49.45
CA VAL A 89 -27.25 -13.95 48.61
C VAL A 89 -27.49 -13.56 47.14
N HIS A 90 -28.72 -13.76 46.66
CA HIS A 90 -29.22 -13.34 45.36
C HIS A 90 -29.08 -11.85 45.05
N ASP A 91 -29.25 -10.95 46.03
CA ASP A 91 -29.16 -9.49 45.81
C ASP A 91 -27.74 -9.04 45.45
N ASN A 92 -26.72 -9.67 46.04
CA ASN A 92 -25.32 -9.37 45.72
C ASN A 92 -24.94 -9.91 44.34
N CYS A 93 -25.44 -11.09 43.95
CA CYS A 93 -25.28 -11.59 42.59
C CYS A 93 -25.97 -10.70 41.55
N ILE A 94 -27.20 -10.23 41.82
CA ILE A 94 -27.93 -9.32 40.93
C ILE A 94 -27.16 -8.01 40.74
N LYS A 95 -26.65 -7.42 41.84
CA LYS A 95 -25.83 -6.20 41.78
C LYS A 95 -24.55 -6.40 40.98
N THR A 96 -23.89 -7.55 41.15
CA THR A 96 -22.64 -7.88 40.43
C THR A 96 -22.88 -8.11 38.94
N ILE A 97 -23.96 -8.79 38.58
CA ILE A 97 -24.36 -8.99 37.18
C ILE A 97 -24.71 -7.65 36.53
N ALA A 98 -25.43 -6.77 37.25
CA ALA A 98 -25.75 -5.43 36.76
C ALA A 98 -24.49 -4.58 36.55
N SER A 99 -23.53 -4.61 37.48
CA SER A 99 -22.27 -3.87 37.33
C SER A 99 -21.43 -4.40 36.17
N LEU A 100 -21.31 -5.72 36.01
CA LEU A 100 -20.58 -6.33 34.89
C LEU A 100 -21.24 -6.04 33.53
N ARG A 101 -22.57 -5.96 33.46
CA ARG A 101 -23.29 -5.56 32.24
C ARG A 101 -23.00 -4.10 31.88
N LEU A 102 -23.01 -3.22 32.87
CA LEU A 102 -22.69 -1.80 32.67
C LEU A 102 -21.24 -1.63 32.21
N GLU A 103 -20.30 -2.33 32.83
CA GLU A 103 -18.88 -2.33 32.46
C GLU A 103 -18.68 -2.85 31.03
N ASN A 104 -19.32 -3.97 30.65
CA ASN A 104 -19.29 -4.45 29.27
C ASN A 104 -19.82 -3.41 28.28
N GLN A 105 -20.91 -2.73 28.61
CA GLN A 105 -21.48 -1.70 27.75
C GLN A 105 -20.54 -0.50 27.59
N GLN A 106 -19.86 -0.10 28.66
CA GLN A 106 -18.81 0.93 28.63
C GLN A 106 -17.62 0.49 27.77
N LEU A 107 -17.16 -0.75 27.94
CA LEU A 107 -16.07 -1.33 27.16
C LEU A 107 -16.39 -1.37 25.66
N TYR A 108 -17.60 -1.80 25.27
CA TYR A 108 -18.02 -1.79 23.87
C TYR A 108 -18.09 -0.37 23.29
N THR A 109 -18.49 0.61 24.10
CA THR A 109 -18.54 2.01 23.69
C THR A 109 -17.14 2.55 23.43
N GLU A 110 -16.19 2.28 24.33
CA GLU A 110 -14.80 2.72 24.18
C GLU A 110 -14.09 1.98 23.02
N LEU A 111 -14.37 0.69 22.82
CA LEU A 111 -13.85 -0.06 21.67
C LEU A 111 -14.25 0.57 20.34
N ASN A 112 -15.54 0.89 20.19
CA ASN A 112 -16.04 1.56 18.99
C ASN A 112 -15.39 2.93 18.80
N ARG A 113 -15.25 3.71 19.88
CA ARG A 113 -14.59 5.02 19.85
C ARG A 113 -13.14 4.91 19.38
N LEU A 114 -12.36 4.01 19.99
CA LEU A 114 -10.97 3.77 19.63
C LEU A 114 -10.82 3.28 18.19
N GLN A 115 -11.75 2.47 17.69
CA GLN A 115 -11.76 2.06 16.29
C GLN A 115 -12.01 3.23 15.34
N VAL A 116 -12.96 4.12 15.66
CA VAL A 116 -13.18 5.34 14.88
C VAL A 116 -11.93 6.22 14.88
N GLU A 117 -11.32 6.46 16.03
CA GLU A 117 -10.10 7.25 16.13
C GLU A 117 -8.91 6.61 15.37
N ASN A 118 -8.73 5.30 15.49
CA ASN A 118 -7.66 4.59 14.79
C ASN A 118 -7.84 4.64 13.26
N THR A 119 -9.08 4.56 12.77
CA THR A 119 -9.37 4.73 11.34
C THR A 119 -9.09 6.17 10.88
N HIS A 120 -9.50 7.17 11.66
CA HIS A 120 -9.20 8.57 11.38
C HIS A 120 -7.68 8.85 11.31
N LEU A 121 -6.93 8.40 12.33
CA LEU A 121 -5.47 8.58 12.38
C LEU A 121 -4.74 7.88 11.24
N LYS A 122 -5.18 6.69 10.84
CA LYS A 122 -4.63 6.00 9.65
C LYS A 122 -4.86 6.81 8.38
N THR A 123 -6.03 7.43 8.23
CA THR A 123 -6.33 8.30 7.08
C THR A 123 -5.48 9.57 7.10
N GLU A 124 -5.32 10.23 8.26
CA GLU A 124 -4.41 11.38 8.38
C GLU A 124 -2.96 11.01 8.07
N LEU A 125 -2.49 9.87 8.56
CA LEU A 125 -1.13 9.39 8.31
C LEU A 125 -0.89 9.09 6.82
N LEU A 126 -1.91 8.61 6.11
CA LEU A 126 -1.87 8.47 4.65
C LEU A 126 -1.80 9.84 3.95
N ASN A 127 -2.59 10.82 4.39
CA ASN A 127 -2.60 12.18 3.83
C ASN A 127 -1.31 12.95 4.10
N LEU A 128 -0.59 12.61 5.18
CA LEU A 128 0.71 13.20 5.52
C LEU A 128 1.86 12.64 4.68
N LYS A 129 1.67 11.58 3.90
CA LYS A 129 2.74 11.04 3.05
C LYS A 129 3.17 12.10 2.03
N PHE A 130 4.45 12.44 2.07
CA PHE A 130 5.04 13.42 1.17
C PHE A 130 4.78 13.08 -0.30
N GLU A 131 4.81 11.80 -0.68
CA GLU A 131 4.56 11.37 -2.06
C GLU A 131 3.20 11.82 -2.58
N ASP A 132 2.15 11.75 -1.74
CA ASP A 132 0.80 12.17 -2.10
C ASP A 132 0.66 13.69 -2.09
N SER A 133 1.27 14.36 -1.11
CA SER A 133 1.30 15.81 -1.05
C SER A 133 2.06 16.45 -2.23
N ALA A 134 3.19 15.87 -2.64
CA ALA A 134 4.05 16.37 -3.72
C ALA A 134 3.36 16.30 -5.09
N VAL A 135 2.39 15.39 -5.25
CA VAL A 135 1.60 15.21 -6.47
C VAL A 135 0.10 15.47 -6.21
N ALA A 136 -0.22 16.30 -5.22
CA ALA A 136 -1.60 16.62 -4.86
C ALA A 136 -2.26 17.55 -5.89
N THR A 137 -1.51 18.52 -6.43
CA THR A 137 -1.97 19.51 -7.40
C THR A 137 -0.97 19.65 -8.54
N ASP A 138 -1.42 20.10 -9.72
CA ASP A 138 -0.55 20.30 -10.88
C ASP A 138 0.60 21.28 -10.59
N SER A 139 0.35 22.30 -9.78
CA SER A 139 1.39 23.24 -9.32
C SER A 139 2.48 22.54 -8.52
N LYS A 140 2.11 21.70 -7.53
CA LYS A 140 3.08 20.95 -6.74
C LYS A 140 3.82 19.90 -7.59
N THR A 141 3.10 19.19 -8.46
CA THR A 141 3.70 18.23 -9.38
C THR A 141 4.74 18.90 -10.26
N THR A 142 4.41 20.04 -10.85
CA THR A 142 5.33 20.81 -11.71
C THR A 142 6.54 21.29 -10.93
N PHE A 143 6.35 21.79 -9.71
CA PHE A 143 7.44 22.24 -8.86
C PHE A 143 8.43 21.11 -8.54
N TYR A 144 7.93 19.99 -8.02
CA TYR A 144 8.78 18.89 -7.55
C TYR A 144 9.39 18.07 -8.69
N THR A 145 8.65 17.86 -9.79
CA THR A 145 9.05 16.89 -10.83
C THR A 145 9.40 17.52 -12.16
N GLY A 146 9.00 18.77 -12.40
CA GLY A 146 9.04 19.39 -13.72
C GLY A 146 7.94 18.90 -14.67
N ILE A 147 7.13 17.92 -14.28
CA ILE A 147 6.01 17.43 -15.09
C ILE A 147 4.81 18.37 -14.95
N PRO A 148 4.22 18.87 -16.05
CA PRO A 148 3.18 19.90 -16.04
C PRO A 148 1.91 19.60 -15.25
N SER A 149 1.55 18.32 -15.09
CA SER A 149 0.32 17.94 -14.41
C SER A 149 0.44 16.59 -13.70
N LYS A 150 -0.40 16.39 -12.69
CA LYS A 150 -0.56 15.11 -11.98
C LYS A 150 -0.93 13.99 -12.95
N ALA A 151 -1.82 14.27 -13.91
CA ALA A 151 -2.25 13.28 -14.89
C ALA A 151 -1.07 12.77 -15.74
N LEU A 152 -0.22 13.68 -16.23
CA LEU A 152 0.96 13.31 -17.00
C LEU A 152 2.00 12.59 -16.13
N PHE A 153 2.17 13.00 -14.87
CA PHE A 153 3.04 12.28 -13.94
C PHE A 153 2.58 10.83 -13.74
N MET A 154 1.29 10.61 -13.54
CA MET A 154 0.73 9.26 -13.38
C MET A 154 0.88 8.42 -14.66
N TRP A 155 0.75 9.05 -15.83
CA TRP A 155 1.03 8.38 -17.10
C TRP A 155 2.51 7.98 -17.23
N VAL A 156 3.45 8.89 -16.92
CA VAL A 156 4.89 8.60 -16.91
C VAL A 156 5.22 7.49 -15.92
N LEU A 157 4.61 7.52 -14.72
CA LEU A 157 4.71 6.45 -13.74
C LEU A 157 4.31 5.13 -14.37
N SER A 158 3.09 5.03 -14.90
CA SER A 158 2.61 3.81 -15.56
C SER A 158 3.52 3.34 -16.70
N PHE A 159 4.05 4.27 -17.50
CA PHE A 159 4.93 3.97 -18.63
C PHE A 159 6.31 3.44 -18.20
N CYS A 160 6.84 3.95 -17.08
CA CYS A 160 8.16 3.62 -16.57
C CYS A 160 8.17 2.54 -15.48
N THR A 161 7.03 2.16 -14.90
CA THR A 161 6.96 1.23 -13.75
C THR A 161 7.80 -0.04 -13.94
N THR A 162 7.83 -0.61 -15.16
CA THR A 162 8.56 -1.86 -15.45
C THR A 162 10.08 -1.73 -15.42
N VAL A 163 10.62 -0.52 -15.51
CA VAL A 163 12.07 -0.27 -15.47
C VAL A 163 12.54 0.38 -14.16
N LEU A 164 11.61 0.81 -13.31
CA LEU A 164 11.97 1.42 -12.03
C LEU A 164 12.55 0.35 -11.07
N PRO A 165 13.55 0.72 -10.25
CA PRO A 165 14.09 -0.20 -9.27
C PRO A 165 13.00 -0.60 -8.27
N SER A 166 12.94 -1.90 -7.96
CA SER A 166 12.02 -2.41 -6.95
C SER A 166 12.51 -2.06 -5.56
N SER A 167 11.60 -1.61 -4.70
CA SER A 167 11.87 -1.31 -3.30
C SER A 167 10.82 -1.95 -2.41
N ARG A 168 11.24 -2.45 -1.25
CA ARG A 168 10.34 -2.98 -0.22
C ARG A 168 9.76 -1.88 0.67
N VAL A 169 10.37 -0.70 0.67
CA VAL A 169 10.07 0.40 1.60
C VAL A 169 9.53 1.66 0.90
N VAL A 170 9.74 1.79 -0.41
CA VAL A 170 9.24 2.92 -1.22
C VAL A 170 8.33 2.39 -2.31
N SER A 171 7.19 3.06 -2.53
CA SER A 171 6.30 2.74 -3.63
C SER A 171 6.93 3.07 -4.99
N PRO A 172 6.49 2.48 -6.12
CA PRO A 172 6.95 2.89 -7.45
C PRO A 172 6.75 4.40 -7.72
N LYS A 173 5.67 4.97 -7.19
CA LYS A 173 5.39 6.42 -7.22
C LYS A 173 6.48 7.21 -6.52
N GLY A 174 6.86 6.80 -5.30
CA GLY A 174 7.94 7.40 -4.52
C GLY A 174 9.32 7.24 -5.17
N VAL A 175 9.58 6.10 -5.80
CA VAL A 175 10.81 5.85 -6.56
C VAL A 175 10.91 6.84 -7.72
N LEU A 176 9.87 6.95 -8.57
CA LEU A 176 9.88 7.92 -9.67
C LEU A 176 10.00 9.36 -9.15
N LEU A 177 9.25 9.70 -8.09
CA LEU A 177 9.28 11.03 -7.48
C LEU A 177 10.69 11.38 -6.97
N CYS A 178 11.39 10.43 -6.33
CA CYS A 178 12.78 10.56 -5.89
C CYS A 178 13.71 10.92 -7.05
N LEU A 179 13.63 10.17 -8.16
CA LEU A 179 14.42 10.42 -9.36
C LEU A 179 14.15 11.81 -9.93
N LEU A 180 12.88 12.18 -10.11
CA LEU A 180 12.50 13.45 -10.73
C LEU A 180 12.81 14.66 -9.83
N ILE A 181 12.61 14.56 -8.51
CA ILE A 181 13.00 15.62 -7.56
C ILE A 181 14.50 15.87 -7.63
N LYS A 182 15.31 14.80 -7.65
CA LYS A 182 16.76 14.95 -7.74
C LYS A 182 17.18 15.62 -9.05
N LEU A 183 16.57 15.25 -10.17
CA LEU A 183 16.87 15.86 -11.47
C LEU A 183 16.40 17.31 -11.57
N ARG A 184 15.21 17.63 -11.04
CA ARG A 184 14.57 18.94 -11.18
C ARG A 184 15.14 19.98 -10.23
N LEU A 185 15.25 19.62 -8.95
CA LEU A 185 15.57 20.55 -7.87
C LEU A 185 17.01 20.38 -7.35
N ASN A 186 17.69 19.30 -7.76
CA ASN A 186 19.03 18.94 -7.29
C ASN A 186 19.16 18.96 -5.75
N LEU A 187 18.10 18.53 -5.04
CA LEU A 187 18.11 18.49 -3.58
C LEU A 187 19.19 17.55 -3.06
N HIS A 188 19.63 17.83 -1.83
CA HIS A 188 20.58 17.01 -1.13
C HIS A 188 19.95 15.65 -0.77
N LEU A 189 20.76 14.58 -0.77
CA LEU A 189 20.21 13.22 -0.60
C LEU A 189 19.54 13.03 0.77
N GLU A 190 20.04 13.72 1.81
CA GLU A 190 19.43 13.70 3.14
C GLU A 190 18.03 14.34 3.16
N ASP A 191 17.80 15.42 2.42
CA ASP A 191 16.50 16.08 2.37
C ASP A 191 15.45 15.17 1.69
N ILE A 192 15.84 14.51 0.59
CA ILE A 192 14.98 13.52 -0.08
C ILE A 192 14.67 12.34 0.86
N ALA A 193 15.69 11.88 1.61
CA ALA A 193 15.56 10.81 2.58
C ALA A 193 14.54 11.15 3.69
N PHE A 194 14.59 12.37 4.23
CA PHE A 194 13.63 12.85 5.24
C PHE A 194 12.21 12.95 4.68
N ARG A 195 12.06 13.50 3.47
CA ARG A 195 10.74 13.65 2.83
C ARG A 195 10.06 12.30 2.58
N LEU A 196 10.83 11.31 2.09
CA LEU A 196 10.31 9.98 1.79
C LEU A 196 10.35 9.03 3.00
N ASN A 197 10.84 9.50 4.15
CA ASN A 197 11.05 8.71 5.36
C ASN A 197 11.81 7.39 5.11
N ILE A 198 12.93 7.49 4.39
CA ILE A 198 13.83 6.38 4.06
C ILE A 198 15.28 6.73 4.39
N SER A 199 16.18 5.74 4.32
CA SER A 199 17.60 6.01 4.53
C SER A 199 18.22 6.74 3.33
N LYS A 200 19.23 7.56 3.59
CA LYS A 200 20.07 8.18 2.55
C LYS A 200 20.65 7.14 1.59
N THR A 201 21.04 5.97 2.11
CA THR A 201 21.56 4.85 1.31
C THR A 201 20.51 4.38 0.31
N THR A 202 19.25 4.23 0.75
CA THR A 202 18.13 3.85 -0.13
C THR A 202 17.91 4.89 -1.24
N VAL A 203 17.99 6.19 -0.93
CA VAL A 203 17.93 7.25 -1.95
C VAL A 203 19.07 7.10 -2.97
N SER A 204 20.29 6.89 -2.48
CA SER A 204 21.47 6.66 -3.33
C SER A 204 21.30 5.45 -4.25
N ASP A 205 20.80 4.34 -3.72
CA ASP A 205 20.55 3.11 -4.50
C ASP A 205 19.50 3.34 -5.58
N ILE A 206 18.39 4.01 -5.22
CA ILE A 206 17.34 4.40 -6.18
C ILE A 206 17.93 5.24 -7.31
N LEU A 207 18.77 6.24 -7.01
CA LEU A 207 19.36 7.10 -8.03
C LEU A 207 20.33 6.34 -8.94
N ASN A 208 21.23 5.55 -8.36
CA ASN A 208 22.26 4.83 -9.12
C ASN A 208 21.66 3.75 -10.03
N GLN A 209 20.59 3.07 -9.59
CA GLN A 209 19.92 2.04 -10.40
C GLN A 209 18.86 2.64 -11.32
N GLY A 210 18.11 3.61 -10.83
CA GLY A 210 16.94 4.17 -11.51
C GLY A 210 17.29 5.17 -12.61
N LEU A 211 18.31 6.02 -12.45
CA LEU A 211 18.67 7.00 -13.50
C LEU A 211 19.12 6.33 -14.80
N PRO A 212 20.03 5.32 -14.79
CA PRO A 212 20.40 4.63 -16.03
C PRO A 212 19.23 3.88 -16.68
N ALA A 213 18.38 3.23 -15.88
CA ALA A 213 17.21 2.51 -16.38
C ALA A 213 16.19 3.46 -17.02
N LEU A 214 15.92 4.60 -16.38
CA LEU A 214 15.03 5.63 -16.87
C LEU A 214 15.58 6.28 -18.14
N ALA A 215 16.88 6.60 -18.17
CA ALA A 215 17.54 7.16 -19.36
C ALA A 215 17.44 6.20 -20.57
N LYS A 216 17.64 4.89 -20.35
CA LYS A 216 17.48 3.88 -21.39
C LYS A 216 16.03 3.81 -21.90
N LYS A 217 15.05 3.84 -21.00
CA LYS A 217 13.61 3.77 -21.36
C LYS A 217 13.13 5.01 -22.10
N LEU A 218 13.68 6.18 -21.77
CA LEU A 218 13.30 7.48 -22.32
C LEU A 218 14.22 7.96 -23.45
N ASN A 219 15.12 7.11 -23.96
CA ASN A 219 16.07 7.50 -25.00
C ASN A 219 15.38 8.04 -26.27
N PHE A 220 14.17 7.56 -26.57
CA PHE A 220 13.39 7.97 -27.73
C PHE A 220 12.91 9.42 -27.67
N LEU A 221 12.98 10.08 -26.50
CA LEU A 221 12.67 11.50 -26.35
C LEU A 221 13.79 12.40 -26.88
N VAL A 222 15.01 11.89 -27.00
CA VAL A 222 16.17 12.62 -27.52
C VAL A 222 16.54 12.03 -28.87
N GLN A 223 15.97 12.59 -29.93
CA GLN A 223 16.19 12.10 -31.29
C GLN A 223 17.12 13.03 -32.07
N TRP A 224 17.96 12.41 -32.90
CA TRP A 224 18.69 13.11 -33.93
C TRP A 224 17.86 13.10 -35.22
N PRO A 225 17.38 14.26 -35.71
CA PRO A 225 16.62 14.29 -36.97
C PRO A 225 17.53 13.95 -38.15
N ASP A 226 16.96 13.36 -39.19
CA ASP A 226 17.69 13.17 -40.43
C ASP A 226 18.06 14.54 -41.04
N LYS A 227 19.18 14.55 -41.76
CA LYS A 227 19.77 15.77 -42.30
C LYS A 227 18.81 16.51 -43.23
N ASP A 228 18.06 15.79 -44.06
CA ASP A 228 17.19 16.39 -45.07
C ASP A 228 15.96 17.03 -44.43
N SER A 229 15.34 16.36 -43.45
CA SER A 229 14.26 16.90 -42.63
C SER A 229 14.72 18.12 -41.84
N LEU A 230 15.94 18.10 -41.29
CA LEU A 230 16.48 19.25 -40.58
C LEU A 230 16.67 20.44 -41.51
N ILE A 231 17.29 20.25 -42.68
CA ILE A 231 17.48 21.32 -43.66
C ILE A 231 16.14 21.85 -44.16
N LYS A 232 15.17 20.97 -44.43
CA LYS A 232 13.81 21.36 -44.84
C LYS A 232 13.15 22.27 -43.81
N ASN A 233 13.25 21.92 -42.53
CA ASN A 233 12.59 22.65 -41.44
C ASN A 233 13.44 23.76 -40.80
N MET A 234 14.68 23.95 -41.27
CA MET A 234 15.59 24.96 -40.72
C MET A 234 15.00 26.37 -40.84
N PRO A 235 15.08 27.20 -39.77
CA PRO A 235 14.62 28.58 -39.81
C PRO A 235 15.30 29.39 -40.93
N VAL A 236 14.56 30.33 -41.52
CA VAL A 236 15.02 31.11 -42.68
C VAL A 236 16.34 31.83 -42.41
N ILE A 237 16.52 32.36 -41.19
CA ILE A 237 17.76 33.05 -40.81
C ILE A 237 18.97 32.11 -40.83
N PHE A 238 18.82 30.88 -40.33
CA PHE A 238 19.87 29.86 -40.37
C PHE A 238 20.11 29.36 -41.78
N LYS A 239 19.08 29.18 -42.62
CA LYS A 239 19.26 28.81 -44.03
C LYS A 239 20.08 29.83 -44.81
N LYS A 240 19.89 31.13 -44.55
CA LYS A 240 20.61 32.21 -45.22
C LYS A 240 22.07 32.29 -44.77
N THR A 241 22.31 32.25 -43.46
CA THR A 241 23.65 32.47 -42.88
C THR A 241 24.49 31.19 -42.79
N TYR A 242 23.85 30.06 -42.50
CA TYR A 242 24.47 28.76 -42.23
C TYR A 242 23.72 27.59 -42.92
N PRO A 243 23.65 27.56 -44.27
CA PRO A 243 22.79 26.62 -45.03
C PRO A 243 23.08 25.13 -44.79
N ARG A 244 24.25 24.79 -44.24
CA ARG A 244 24.67 23.42 -43.93
C ARG A 244 24.73 23.11 -42.43
N CYS A 245 24.25 24.01 -41.57
CA CYS A 245 24.26 23.80 -40.13
C CYS A 245 23.27 22.69 -39.76
N VAL A 246 23.76 21.62 -39.15
CA VAL A 246 22.92 20.52 -38.64
C VAL A 246 22.85 20.50 -37.12
N SER A 247 23.79 21.18 -36.46
CA SER A 247 23.89 21.25 -35.03
C SER A 247 24.68 22.48 -34.61
N ILE A 248 24.25 23.06 -33.50
CA ILE A 248 24.91 24.10 -32.73
C ILE A 248 25.41 23.40 -31.48
N ILE A 249 26.73 23.39 -31.33
CA ILE A 249 27.39 22.70 -30.23
C ILE A 249 27.74 23.73 -29.16
N ASP A 250 27.40 23.40 -27.93
CA ASP A 250 27.90 24.08 -26.75
C ASP A 250 28.47 23.07 -25.75
N CYS A 251 29.39 23.53 -24.91
CA CYS A 251 29.96 22.74 -23.85
C CYS A 251 29.97 23.55 -22.56
N PHE A 252 29.45 22.97 -21.49
CA PHE A 252 29.60 23.54 -20.15
C PHE A 252 30.42 22.60 -19.26
N GLU A 253 31.10 23.19 -18.29
CA GLU A 253 31.93 22.48 -17.33
C GLU A 253 31.31 22.61 -15.94
N VAL A 254 31.11 21.48 -15.26
CA VAL A 254 30.63 21.43 -13.88
C VAL A 254 31.78 21.05 -12.97
N PHE A 255 32.00 21.83 -11.92
CA PHE A 255 32.99 21.52 -10.89
C PHE A 255 32.67 20.20 -10.20
N ILE A 256 33.69 19.38 -10.00
CA ILE A 256 33.60 18.14 -9.23
C ILE A 256 34.65 18.11 -8.14
N ASN A 257 34.41 17.34 -7.09
CA ASN A 257 35.44 17.04 -6.10
C ASN A 257 36.65 16.37 -6.79
N ARG A 258 37.85 16.67 -6.28
CA ARG A 258 39.10 16.08 -6.75
C ARG A 258 39.02 14.54 -6.69
N PRO A 259 39.10 13.84 -7.82
CA PRO A 259 39.07 12.38 -7.80
C PRO A 259 40.24 11.80 -7.01
N GLY A 260 39.98 10.72 -6.27
CA GLY A 260 41.03 9.97 -5.55
C GLY A 260 41.99 9.27 -6.52
N HIS A 261 41.44 8.66 -7.58
CA HIS A 261 42.20 7.97 -8.62
C HIS A 261 42.99 8.96 -9.51
N LEU A 262 44.30 8.75 -9.66
CA LEU A 262 45.20 9.69 -10.34
C LEU A 262 44.83 9.88 -11.82
N THR A 263 44.47 8.80 -12.53
CA THR A 263 44.05 8.89 -13.94
C THR A 263 42.77 9.70 -14.10
N ALA A 264 41.78 9.46 -13.24
CA ALA A 264 40.52 10.20 -13.28
C ALA A 264 40.73 11.69 -12.95
N ARG A 265 41.65 11.97 -12.01
CA ARG A 265 42.05 13.33 -11.66
C ARG A 265 42.73 14.06 -12.82
N ALA A 266 43.61 13.38 -13.57
CA ALA A 266 44.24 13.97 -14.75
C ALA A 266 43.21 14.20 -15.87
N GLN A 267 42.33 13.23 -16.13
CA GLN A 267 41.30 13.32 -17.18
C GLN A 267 40.25 14.41 -16.92
N THR A 268 39.90 14.64 -15.66
CA THR A 268 38.90 15.65 -15.28
C THR A 268 39.52 17.02 -15.03
N TRP A 269 40.84 17.19 -15.14
CA TRP A 269 41.46 18.50 -14.91
C TRP A 269 41.14 19.47 -16.05
N SER A 270 40.49 20.58 -15.73
CA SER A 270 40.28 21.69 -16.66
C SER A 270 41.36 22.74 -16.47
N ASN A 271 42.22 22.90 -17.48
CA ASN A 271 43.21 23.98 -17.52
C ASN A 271 42.54 25.35 -17.53
N TYR A 272 41.35 25.47 -18.13
CA TYR A 272 40.61 26.73 -18.20
C TYR A 272 40.04 27.14 -16.84
N LYS A 273 39.51 26.18 -16.06
CA LYS A 273 38.90 26.44 -14.75
C LYS A 273 39.86 26.28 -13.58
N HIS A 274 41.07 25.80 -13.83
CA HIS A 274 42.06 25.43 -12.81
C HIS A 274 41.48 24.50 -11.72
N HIS A 275 40.59 23.59 -12.11
CA HIS A 275 39.91 22.67 -11.19
C HIS A 275 39.54 21.36 -11.90
N ASN A 276 39.25 20.32 -11.13
CA ASN A 276 38.59 19.12 -11.65
C ASN A 276 37.13 19.44 -12.04
N THR A 277 36.76 19.15 -13.27
CA THR A 277 35.44 19.38 -13.84
C THR A 277 35.01 18.20 -14.72
N ILE A 278 33.70 18.03 -14.89
CA ILE A 278 33.15 17.21 -15.97
C ILE A 278 32.65 18.16 -17.07
N LYS A 279 33.04 17.88 -18.30
CA LYS A 279 32.57 18.59 -19.49
C LYS A 279 31.34 17.89 -20.06
N PHE A 280 30.25 18.62 -20.20
CA PHE A 280 29.05 18.16 -20.85
C PHE A 280 28.98 18.77 -22.24
N PHE A 281 28.86 17.92 -23.24
CA PHE A 281 28.63 18.29 -24.62
C PHE A 281 27.12 18.31 -24.87
N VAL A 282 26.59 19.42 -25.35
CA VAL A 282 25.19 19.55 -25.74
C VAL A 282 25.15 20.01 -27.18
N SER A 283 24.38 19.29 -28.00
CA SER A 283 24.09 19.71 -29.36
C SER A 283 22.61 20.11 -29.45
N ILE A 284 22.36 21.20 -30.16
CA ILE A 284 21.02 21.72 -30.40
C ILE A 284 20.87 21.90 -31.90
N THR A 285 19.80 21.36 -32.46
CA THR A 285 19.46 21.56 -33.87
C THR A 285 19.13 23.03 -34.13
N PRO A 286 19.29 23.54 -35.36
CA PRO A 286 18.88 24.91 -35.70
C PRO A 286 17.39 25.21 -35.44
N THR A 287 16.56 24.18 -35.29
CA THR A 287 15.14 24.28 -34.93
C THR A 287 14.90 24.33 -33.42
N GLY A 288 15.94 24.24 -32.59
CA GLY A 288 15.87 24.33 -31.13
C GLY A 288 15.64 23.00 -30.41
N ALA A 289 15.61 21.87 -31.11
CA ALA A 289 15.53 20.56 -30.48
C ALA A 289 16.91 20.13 -29.95
N ILE A 290 16.94 19.59 -28.73
CA ILE A 290 18.14 19.01 -28.12
C ILE A 290 18.43 17.67 -28.82
N SER A 291 19.67 17.48 -29.26
CA SER A 291 20.14 16.24 -29.85
C SER A 291 21.54 15.93 -29.33
N ILE A 292 21.74 14.74 -28.75
CA ILE A 292 23.03 14.32 -28.15
C ILE A 292 23.90 13.66 -29.22
#